data_AF-A0A919VAF4-F1
#
_entry.id   AF-A0A919VAF4-F1
#
_cell.length_a   1.000
_cell.length_b   1.000
_cell.length_c   1.000
_cell.angle_alpha   90.00
_cell.angle_beta   90.00
_cell.angle_gamma   90.00
#
_symmetry.space_group_name_H-M   'P 1'
#
loop_
_entity.id
_entity.type
_entity.pdbx_description
1 polymer ?
#
loop_
_entity_poly.entity_id
_entity_poly.type
_entity_poly.pdbx_seq_one_letter_code
_entity_poly.pdbx_strand_id
1 'polypeptide(L)'
;MTGSPPRPRLKQTARRLNLGRNTVRRFARAATPEELLVHTGTGRQAKSLEVFDSYLRHREGCANAAQLHRELRGRGCTGASTVVRQYVRPWRAGLSAEPSPRRPPTARQAAGWFLCNSVNLKPDEQRGLDTLCAASPQLAALQDHVQHFAEMMTHRRGRHLEAWMTVRASEPRPPPQARPPR
;
A
#
# COMPACT_ATOMS: atom_id res chain seq x y z
N MET A 1 -22.25 -42.22 10.23
CA MET A 1 -22.95 -41.56 9.10
C MET A 1 -22.92 -40.04 9.32
N THR A 2 -21.89 -39.35 8.84
CA THR A 2 -21.80 -37.88 8.94
C THR A 2 -22.26 -37.28 7.61
N GLY A 3 -23.56 -36.97 7.53
CA GLY A 3 -24.13 -36.28 6.38
C GLY A 3 -23.55 -34.88 6.27
N SER A 4 -22.74 -34.64 5.24
CA SER A 4 -22.30 -33.28 4.87
C SER A 4 -23.55 -32.43 4.60
N PRO A 5 -23.71 -31.25 5.23
CA PRO A 5 -24.93 -30.46 5.07
C PRO A 5 -25.09 -30.01 3.60
N PRO A 6 -26.34 -29.92 3.11
CA PRO A 6 -26.60 -29.54 1.72
C PRO A 6 -26.02 -28.16 1.43
N ARG A 7 -25.16 -28.07 0.40
CA ARG A 7 -24.55 -26.81 -0.03
C ARG A 7 -25.65 -25.79 -0.35
N PRO A 8 -25.68 -24.60 0.28
CA PRO A 8 -26.76 -23.65 0.10
C PRO A 8 -26.83 -23.18 -1.36
N ARG A 9 -28.05 -23.07 -1.90
CA ARG A 9 -28.27 -22.61 -3.27
C ARG A 9 -27.77 -21.17 -3.40
N LEU A 10 -26.65 -20.98 -4.10
CA LEU A 10 -25.92 -19.70 -4.21
C LEU A 10 -26.80 -18.50 -4.58
N LYS A 11 -27.85 -18.69 -5.40
CA LYS A 11 -28.82 -17.64 -5.76
C LYS A 11 -29.62 -17.14 -4.55
N GLN A 12 -30.03 -18.03 -3.65
CA GLN A 12 -30.78 -17.68 -2.46
C GLN A 12 -29.89 -16.97 -1.43
N THR A 13 -28.66 -17.44 -1.26
CA THR A 13 -27.66 -16.80 -0.40
C THR A 13 -27.30 -15.40 -0.88
N ALA A 14 -27.14 -15.20 -2.20
CA ALA A 14 -26.91 -13.89 -2.80
C ALA A 14 -28.06 -12.91 -2.52
N ARG A 15 -29.32 -13.36 -2.64
CA ARG A 15 -30.50 -12.54 -2.33
C ARG A 15 -30.61 -12.20 -0.84
N ARG A 16 -30.41 -13.19 0.04
CA ARG A 16 -30.50 -13.00 1.51
C ARG A 16 -29.41 -12.07 2.04
N LEU A 17 -28.19 -12.15 1.50
CA LEU A 17 -27.05 -11.35 1.94
C LEU A 17 -26.89 -10.03 1.18
N ASN A 18 -27.77 -9.74 0.20
CA ASN A 18 -27.62 -8.61 -0.73
C ASN A 18 -26.21 -8.53 -1.36
N LEU A 19 -25.63 -9.69 -1.70
CA LEU A 19 -24.30 -9.81 -2.29
C LEU A 19 -24.40 -10.26 -3.75
N GLY A 20 -23.50 -9.75 -4.59
CA GLY A 20 -23.36 -10.24 -5.96
C GLY A 20 -23.04 -11.74 -6.02
N ARG A 21 -23.61 -12.47 -6.99
CA ARG A 21 -23.41 -13.93 -7.13
C ARG A 21 -21.93 -14.33 -7.20
N ASN A 22 -21.07 -13.49 -7.81
CA ASN A 22 -19.64 -13.75 -7.86
C ASN A 22 -18.96 -13.65 -6.49
N THR A 23 -19.39 -12.73 -5.63
CA THR A 23 -18.91 -12.59 -4.26
C THR A 23 -19.32 -13.79 -3.42
N VAL A 24 -20.59 -14.22 -3.52
CA VAL A 24 -21.08 -15.41 -2.81
C VAL A 24 -20.36 -16.68 -3.27
N ARG A 25 -20.15 -16.85 -4.58
CA ARG A 25 -19.40 -17.99 -5.12
C ARG A 25 -17.93 -18.00 -4.67
N ARG A 26 -17.31 -16.82 -4.54
CA ARG A 26 -15.95 -16.67 -4.01
C ARG A 26 -15.90 -17.08 -2.53
N PHE A 27 -16.84 -16.57 -1.73
CA PHE A 27 -16.90 -16.87 -0.29
C PHE A 27 -17.17 -18.35 -0.03
N ALA A 28 -18.06 -18.97 -0.81
CA ALA A 28 -18.35 -20.40 -0.69
C ALA A 28 -17.21 -21.33 -1.14
N ARG A 29 -16.19 -20.81 -1.85
CA ARG A 29 -15.03 -21.58 -2.30
C ARG A 29 -13.80 -21.40 -1.42
N ALA A 30 -13.77 -20.36 -0.60
CA ALA A 30 -12.65 -20.13 0.30
C ALA A 30 -12.69 -21.14 1.44
N ALA A 31 -11.56 -21.80 1.69
CA ALA A 31 -11.40 -22.73 2.80
C ALA A 31 -11.07 -21.97 4.09
N THR A 32 -10.44 -20.80 3.99
CA THR A 32 -10.05 -19.98 5.15
C THR A 32 -10.36 -18.49 4.94
N PRO A 33 -10.53 -17.71 6.03
CA PRO A 33 -10.73 -16.26 5.95
C PRO A 33 -9.58 -15.53 5.27
N GLU A 34 -8.35 -16.02 5.40
CA GLU A 34 -7.14 -15.42 4.82
C GLU A 34 -7.22 -15.40 3.28
N GLU A 35 -7.76 -16.45 2.65
CA GLU A 35 -7.99 -16.51 1.20
C GLU A 35 -8.94 -15.40 0.69
N LEU A 36 -9.85 -14.93 1.55
CA LEU A 36 -10.75 -13.82 1.23
C LEU A 36 -10.06 -12.46 1.37
N LEU A 37 -9.08 -12.36 2.26
CA LEU A 37 -8.32 -11.13 2.54
C LEU A 37 -7.22 -10.86 1.49
N VAL A 38 -6.67 -11.90 0.87
CA VAL A 38 -5.67 -11.78 -0.22
C VAL A 38 -6.27 -11.16 -1.49
N HIS A 39 -7.59 -11.27 -1.66
CA HIS A 39 -8.31 -10.75 -2.81
C HIS A 39 -9.40 -9.77 -2.38
N THR A 40 -9.03 -8.65 -1.76
CA THR A 40 -9.91 -7.47 -1.69
C THR A 40 -10.29 -7.11 -3.11
N GLY A 41 -11.57 -7.26 -3.48
CA GLY A 41 -12.10 -7.29 -4.85
C GLY A 41 -12.02 -5.97 -5.64
N THR A 42 -10.96 -5.19 -5.43
CA THR A 42 -10.70 -3.86 -5.99
C THR A 42 -9.53 -3.85 -6.97
N GLY A 43 -9.10 -5.00 -7.51
CA GLY A 43 -7.99 -5.01 -8.47
C GLY A 43 -6.63 -4.65 -7.86
N ARG A 44 -6.49 -4.81 -6.53
CA ARG A 44 -5.29 -4.48 -5.73
C ARG A 44 -4.05 -5.35 -6.02
N GLN A 45 -4.03 -6.03 -7.16
CA GLN A 45 -2.93 -6.87 -7.65
C GLN A 45 -1.81 -6.05 -8.31
N ALA A 46 -2.05 -4.77 -8.65
CA ALA A 46 -1.02 -3.88 -9.21
C ALA A 46 0.18 -3.69 -8.26
N LYS A 47 -0.04 -3.64 -6.94
CA LYS A 47 1.03 -3.44 -5.95
C LYS A 47 2.10 -4.52 -5.94
N SER A 48 1.75 -5.77 -6.32
CA SER A 48 2.75 -6.85 -6.38
C SER A 48 3.62 -6.76 -7.63
N LEU A 49 3.15 -6.11 -8.69
CA LEU A 49 3.92 -5.94 -9.93
C LEU A 49 4.71 -4.62 -9.95
N GLU A 50 4.34 -3.63 -9.14
CA GLU A 50 5.14 -2.41 -8.92
C GLU A 50 6.59 -2.73 -8.48
N VAL A 51 6.80 -3.79 -7.70
CA VAL A 51 8.15 -4.26 -7.30
C VAL A 51 8.98 -4.73 -8.51
N PHE A 52 8.31 -5.22 -9.56
CA PHE A 52 8.95 -5.72 -10.78
C PHE A 52 8.90 -4.72 -11.93
N ASP A 53 8.48 -3.48 -11.69
CA ASP A 53 8.27 -2.47 -12.73
C ASP A 53 9.55 -2.19 -13.52
N SER A 54 10.69 -2.02 -12.83
CA SER A 54 11.99 -1.79 -13.47
C SER A 54 12.41 -2.93 -14.40
N TYR A 55 12.17 -4.18 -13.98
CA TYR A 55 12.47 -5.37 -14.77
C TYR A 55 11.56 -5.47 -16.00
N LEU A 56 10.27 -5.22 -15.82
CA LEU A 56 9.28 -5.29 -16.90
C LEU A 56 9.51 -4.21 -17.97
N ARG A 57 10.01 -3.04 -17.59
CA ARG A 57 10.40 -1.96 -18.52
C ARG A 57 11.71 -2.24 -19.25
N HIS A 58 12.72 -2.78 -18.58
CA HIS A 58 13.96 -3.15 -19.28
C HIS A 58 13.74 -4.23 -20.36
N ARG A 59 12.68 -5.03 -20.22
CA ARG A 59 12.25 -6.02 -21.22
C ARG A 59 11.39 -5.41 -22.34
N GLU A 60 11.34 -4.08 -22.48
CA GLU A 60 10.73 -3.40 -23.63
C GLU A 60 11.20 -4.04 -24.95
N GLY A 61 10.23 -4.59 -25.69
CA GLY A 61 10.46 -5.42 -26.88
C GLY A 61 10.01 -6.88 -26.74
N CYS A 62 9.83 -7.40 -25.52
CA CYS A 62 9.23 -8.72 -25.30
C CYS A 62 7.70 -8.65 -25.38
N ALA A 63 7.15 -8.85 -26.58
CA ALA A 63 5.70 -8.84 -26.82
C ALA A 63 4.92 -9.98 -26.11
N ASN A 64 5.61 -10.94 -25.50
CA ASN A 64 5.01 -12.14 -24.95
C ASN A 64 4.81 -12.06 -23.42
N ALA A 65 3.61 -11.68 -23.00
CA ALA A 65 3.21 -11.65 -21.59
C ALA A 65 3.33 -13.01 -20.87
N ALA A 66 3.26 -14.14 -21.59
CA ALA A 66 3.44 -15.47 -21.01
C ALA A 66 4.91 -15.74 -20.68
N GLN A 67 5.84 -15.21 -21.48
CA GLN A 67 7.26 -15.28 -21.22
C GLN A 67 7.63 -14.41 -20.01
N LEU A 68 7.16 -13.16 -19.98
CA LEU A 68 7.34 -12.27 -18.83
C LEU A 68 6.79 -12.89 -17.54
N HIS A 69 5.64 -13.56 -17.59
CA HIS A 69 5.08 -14.27 -16.44
C HIS A 69 5.98 -15.40 -15.92
N ARG A 70 6.59 -16.18 -16.83
CA ARG A 70 7.51 -17.27 -16.46
C ARG A 70 8.77 -16.73 -15.78
N GLU A 71 9.30 -15.64 -16.30
CA GLU A 71 10.47 -14.94 -15.76
C GLU A 71 10.18 -14.34 -14.38
N LEU A 72 9.02 -13.68 -14.25
CA LEU A 72 8.55 -13.15 -12.97
C LEU A 72 8.32 -14.25 -11.94
N ARG A 73 7.77 -15.41 -12.35
CA ARG A 73 7.60 -16.58 -11.47
C ARG A 73 8.94 -17.07 -10.93
N GLY A 74 9.97 -17.13 -11.78
CA GLY A 74 11.34 -17.48 -11.37
C GLY A 74 11.95 -16.49 -10.37
N ARG A 75 11.44 -15.26 -10.32
CA ARG A 75 11.84 -14.19 -9.40
C ARG A 75 10.93 -14.04 -8.18
N GLY A 76 10.03 -15.00 -7.94
CA GLY A 76 9.14 -15.03 -6.77
C GLY A 76 7.80 -14.33 -6.96
N CYS A 77 7.40 -13.99 -8.19
CA CYS A 77 6.06 -13.47 -8.45
C CYS A 77 5.01 -14.60 -8.40
N THR A 78 4.00 -14.42 -7.54
CA THR A 78 2.86 -15.34 -7.40
C THR A 78 1.63 -14.94 -8.22
N GLY A 79 1.68 -13.78 -8.89
CA GLY A 79 0.57 -13.26 -9.70
C GLY A 79 0.26 -14.13 -10.93
N ALA A 80 -1.00 -14.12 -11.38
CA ALA A 80 -1.40 -14.82 -12.60
C ALA A 80 -0.90 -14.11 -13.88
N SER A 81 -0.71 -14.86 -14.96
CA SER A 81 -0.26 -14.32 -16.27
C SER A 81 -1.20 -13.25 -16.84
N THR A 82 -2.48 -13.32 -16.50
CA THR A 82 -3.51 -12.32 -16.85
C THR A 82 -3.20 -10.94 -16.25
N VAL A 83 -2.60 -10.90 -15.05
CA VAL A 83 -2.25 -9.66 -14.34
C VAL A 83 -1.07 -9.00 -15.03
N VAL A 84 -0.02 -9.77 -15.35
CA VAL A 84 1.13 -9.30 -16.13
C VAL A 84 0.67 -8.74 -17.47
N ARG A 85 -0.22 -9.47 -18.17
CA ARG A 85 -0.80 -9.03 -19.44
C ARG A 85 -1.57 -7.72 -19.35
N GLN A 86 -2.33 -7.50 -18.27
CA GLN A 86 -3.04 -6.24 -18.02
C GLN A 86 -2.08 -5.10 -17.68
N TYR A 87 -1.05 -5.38 -16.88
CA TYR A 87 -0.05 -4.41 -16.46
C TYR A 87 0.77 -3.86 -17.64
N VAL A 88 1.18 -4.72 -18.57
CA VAL A 88 1.95 -4.33 -19.77
C VAL A 88 1.05 -3.91 -20.95
N ARG A 89 -0.27 -3.90 -20.77
CA ARG A 89 -1.22 -3.51 -21.84
C ARG A 89 -1.07 -2.04 -22.26
N PRO A 90 -0.88 -1.06 -21.35
CA PRO A 90 -0.69 0.34 -21.73
C PRO A 90 0.58 0.57 -22.56
N TRP A 91 1.69 -0.12 -22.24
CA TRP A 91 2.95 -0.03 -23.01
C TRP A 91 2.80 -0.54 -24.45
N ARG A 92 1.95 -1.57 -24.64
CA ARG A 92 1.64 -2.08 -25.99
C ARG A 92 0.75 -1.14 -26.82
N ALA A 93 0.09 -0.18 -26.19
CA ALA A 93 -0.77 0.80 -26.87
C ALA A 93 0.00 2.05 -27.34
N GLY A 94 1.34 2.06 -27.24
CA GLY A 94 2.17 3.20 -27.66
C GLY A 94 2.08 4.42 -26.73
N LEU A 95 1.42 4.28 -25.58
CA LEU A 95 1.48 5.27 -24.51
C LEU A 95 2.87 5.19 -23.90
N SER A 96 3.69 6.23 -24.14
CA SER A 96 5.09 6.31 -23.71
C SER A 96 5.29 5.74 -22.31
N ALA A 97 6.28 4.87 -22.19
CA ALA A 97 6.70 4.22 -20.95
C ALA A 97 7.50 5.18 -20.06
N GLU A 98 7.02 6.41 -19.88
CA GLU A 98 7.53 7.27 -18.83
C GLU A 98 7.39 6.53 -17.49
N PRO A 99 8.39 6.61 -16.58
CA PRO A 99 8.26 6.12 -15.22
C PRO A 99 6.89 6.56 -14.73
N SER A 100 6.02 5.61 -14.36
CA SER A 100 4.81 6.01 -13.65
C SER A 100 5.39 6.71 -12.43
N PRO A 101 5.15 8.03 -12.25
CA PRO A 101 5.73 8.71 -11.12
C PRO A 101 5.34 7.91 -9.90
N ARG A 102 6.34 7.51 -9.09
CA ARG A 102 6.11 6.72 -7.88
C ARG A 102 4.97 7.42 -7.17
N ARG A 103 3.84 6.72 -7.03
CA ARG A 103 2.62 7.36 -6.54
C ARG A 103 2.98 8.03 -5.22
N PRO A 104 2.69 9.32 -5.03
CA PRO A 104 3.03 10.00 -3.79
C PRO A 104 2.44 9.19 -2.63
N PRO A 105 3.18 9.13 -1.50
CA PRO A 105 2.71 8.37 -0.36
C PRO A 105 1.35 8.88 0.10
N THR A 106 0.48 7.96 0.48
CA THR A 106 -0.79 8.35 1.13
C THR A 106 -0.49 9.00 2.47
N ALA A 107 -1.36 9.90 2.94
CA ALA A 107 -1.21 10.53 4.26
C ALA A 107 -1.02 9.50 5.40
N ARG A 108 -1.69 8.34 5.31
CA ARG A 108 -1.52 7.25 6.27
C ARG A 108 -0.13 6.59 6.21
N GLN A 109 0.44 6.43 5.01
CA GLN A 109 1.79 5.89 4.85
C GLN A 109 2.82 6.87 5.38
N ALA A 110 2.70 8.15 5.02
CA ALA A 110 3.57 9.20 5.53
C ALA A 110 3.52 9.26 7.06
N ALA A 111 2.32 9.31 7.65
CA ALA A 111 2.16 9.29 9.11
C ALA A 111 2.77 8.04 9.75
N GLY A 112 2.68 6.88 9.09
CA GLY A 112 3.35 5.66 9.54
C GLY A 112 4.87 5.79 9.57
N TRP A 113 5.46 6.46 8.58
CA TRP A 113 6.91 6.70 8.56
C TRP A 113 7.36 7.62 9.68
N PHE A 114 6.63 8.70 9.97
CA PHE A 114 6.94 9.60 11.08
C PHE A 114 6.87 8.88 12.43
N LEU A 115 5.87 8.02 12.64
CA LEU A 115 5.63 7.38 13.94
C LEU A 115 6.40 6.08 14.16
N CYS A 116 6.99 5.50 13.11
CA CYS A 116 7.83 4.32 13.23
C CYS A 116 9.24 4.71 13.70
N ASN A 117 9.86 3.85 14.50
CA ASN A 117 11.27 4.00 14.85
C ASN A 117 12.11 3.97 13.55
N SER A 118 12.96 4.98 13.34
CA SER A 118 13.81 5.14 12.17
C SER A 118 14.69 3.92 11.91
N VAL A 119 15.09 3.18 12.96
CA VAL A 119 15.88 1.95 12.84
C VAL A 119 15.12 0.81 12.13
N ASN A 120 13.78 0.84 12.14
CA ASN A 120 12.93 -0.17 11.51
C ASN A 120 12.38 0.25 10.14
N LEU A 121 12.71 1.46 9.65
CA LEU A 121 12.28 1.90 8.33
C LEU A 121 13.09 1.22 7.24
N LYS A 122 12.42 0.76 6.17
CA LYS A 122 13.12 0.27 4.99
C LYS A 122 13.83 1.41 4.27
N PRO A 123 14.92 1.16 3.51
CA PRO A 123 15.64 2.20 2.78
C PRO A 123 14.75 3.03 1.82
N ASP A 124 13.75 2.40 1.21
CA ASP A 124 12.77 3.09 0.34
C ASP A 124 11.82 4.00 1.11
N GLU A 125 11.47 3.61 2.34
CA GLU A 125 10.59 4.39 3.23
C GLU A 125 11.36 5.56 3.82
N GLN A 126 12.63 5.36 4.21
CA GLN A 126 13.51 6.42 4.68
C GLN A 126 13.71 7.48 3.60
N ARG A 127 14.02 7.09 2.35
CA ARG A 127 14.11 8.03 1.23
C ARG A 127 12.81 8.80 0.99
N GLY A 128 11.66 8.14 1.16
CA GLY A 128 10.35 8.78 1.07
C GLY A 128 10.13 9.83 2.16
N LEU A 129 10.51 9.50 3.39
CA LEU A 129 10.47 10.41 4.54
C LEU A 129 11.40 11.61 4.34
N ASP A 130 12.65 11.37 3.91
CA ASP A 130 13.63 12.43 3.64
C ASP A 130 13.12 13.39 2.56
N THR A 131 12.49 12.86 1.50
CA THR A 131 11.88 13.66 0.43
C THR A 131 10.75 14.55 0.98
N LEU A 132 9.92 14.02 1.90
CA LEU A 132 8.85 14.80 2.52
C LEU A 132 9.40 15.91 3.44
N CYS A 133 10.44 15.62 4.22
CA CYS A 133 11.10 16.60 5.07
C CYS A 133 11.80 17.70 4.24
N ALA A 134 12.43 17.34 3.13
CA ALA A 134 13.03 18.31 2.21
C ALA A 134 11.99 19.21 1.53
N ALA A 135 10.78 18.69 1.29
CA ALA A 135 9.70 19.43 0.65
C ALA A 135 8.98 20.41 1.59
N SER A 136 9.04 20.21 2.91
CA SER A 136 8.33 21.04 3.88
C SER A 136 9.11 21.17 5.19
N PRO A 137 9.55 22.39 5.56
CA PRO A 137 10.17 22.66 6.86
C PRO A 137 9.30 22.23 8.05
N GLN A 138 7.98 22.28 7.89
CA GLN A 138 7.02 21.85 8.91
C GLN A 138 7.06 20.33 9.13
N LEU A 139 7.26 19.56 8.06
CA LEU A 139 7.44 18.11 8.16
C LEU A 139 8.80 17.74 8.75
N ALA A 140 9.85 18.50 8.45
CA ALA A 140 11.15 18.35 9.11
C ALA A 140 11.04 18.62 10.63
N ALA A 141 10.43 19.73 11.03
CA ALA A 141 10.17 20.02 12.44
C ALA A 141 9.31 18.93 13.11
N LEU A 142 8.29 18.40 12.41
CA LEU A 142 7.51 17.27 12.92
C LEU A 142 8.38 16.03 13.18
N GLN A 143 9.31 15.70 12.28
CA GLN A 143 10.22 14.58 12.46
C GLN A 143 11.08 14.75 13.72
N ASP A 144 11.63 15.94 13.93
CA ASP A 144 12.45 16.24 15.12
C ASP A 144 11.64 16.09 16.43
N HIS A 145 10.37 16.53 16.43
CA HIS A 145 9.50 16.36 17.59
C HIS A 145 9.21 14.89 17.89
N VAL A 146 8.92 14.10 16.86
CA VAL A 146 8.63 12.68 17.05
C VAL A 146 9.87 11.94 17.53
N GLN A 147 11.05 12.29 17.01
CA GLN A 147 12.32 11.71 17.45
C GLN A 147 12.62 12.05 18.94
N HIS A 148 12.50 13.32 19.33
CA HIS A 148 12.66 13.71 20.74
C HIS A 148 11.65 13.02 21.67
N PHE A 149 10.40 12.90 21.23
CA PHE A 149 9.37 12.19 22.00
C PHE A 149 9.69 10.70 22.13
N ALA A 150 10.09 10.05 21.04
CA ALA A 150 10.49 8.64 21.05
C ALA A 150 11.69 8.38 21.96
N GLU A 151 12.68 9.27 21.97
CA GLU A 151 13.83 9.21 22.88
C GLU A 151 13.41 9.34 24.34
N MET A 152 12.51 10.28 24.64
CA MET A 152 11.98 10.47 25.99
C MET A 152 11.24 9.21 26.49
N MET A 153 10.43 8.60 25.63
CA MET A 153 9.71 7.36 25.91
C MET A 153 10.66 6.17 26.10
N THR A 154 11.68 6.06 25.24
CA THR A 154 12.69 4.99 25.30
C THR A 154 13.50 5.04 26.59
N HIS A 155 13.88 6.25 27.04
CA HIS A 155 14.64 6.46 28.27
C HIS A 155 13.76 6.65 29.52
N ARG A 156 12.44 6.44 29.40
CA ARG A 156 11.44 6.57 30.48
C ARG A 156 11.51 7.91 31.23
N ARG A 157 11.84 9.00 30.54
CA ARG A 157 12.03 10.32 31.17
C ARG A 157 10.77 11.18 31.14
N GLY A 158 9.64 10.64 31.61
CA GLY A 158 8.33 11.30 31.57
C GLY A 158 8.27 12.69 32.21
N ARG A 159 9.19 12.99 33.14
CA ARG A 159 9.36 14.33 33.75
C ARG A 159 9.68 15.46 32.75
N HIS A 160 10.17 15.14 31.55
CA HIS A 160 10.43 16.14 30.49
C HIS A 160 9.25 16.35 29.54
N LEU A 161 8.13 15.65 29.74
CA LEU A 161 6.95 15.72 28.86
C LEU A 161 6.36 17.13 28.84
N GLU A 162 6.19 17.75 30.00
CA GLU A 162 5.64 19.12 30.12
C GLU A 162 6.53 20.16 29.43
N ALA A 163 7.85 20.04 29.60
CA ALA A 163 8.81 20.92 28.93
C ALA A 163 8.74 20.75 27.40
N TRP A 164 8.64 19.51 26.91
CA TRP A 164 8.51 19.22 25.48
C TRP A 164 7.19 19.76 24.90
N MET A 165 6.06 19.61 25.62
CA MET A 165 4.77 20.15 25.20
C MET A 165 4.78 21.68 25.11
N THR A 166 5.45 22.35 26.06
CA THR A 166 5.58 23.81 26.09
C THR A 166 6.36 24.34 24.88
N VAL A 167 7.46 23.67 24.52
CA VAL A 167 8.24 24.02 23.32
C VAL A 167 7.38 23.87 22.06
N ARG A 168 6.61 22.78 21.92
CA ARG A 168 5.70 22.60 20.78
C ARG A 168 4.58 23.63 20.71
N ALA A 169 4.02 24.04 21.85
CA ALA A 169 2.93 25.01 21.89
C ALA A 169 3.37 26.41 21.45
N SER A 170 4.67 26.71 21.55
CA SER A 170 5.24 27.98 21.09
C SER A 170 5.53 28.02 19.58
N GLU A 171 5.44 26.89 18.88
CA GLU A 171 5.64 26.88 17.43
C GLU A 171 4.47 27.51 16.68
N PRO A 172 4.75 28.32 15.63
CA PRO A 172 3.72 28.94 14.83
C PRO A 172 2.88 27.87 14.12
N ARG A 173 1.59 27.81 14.48
CA ARG A 173 0.61 26.94 13.83
C ARG A 173 0.45 27.35 12.35
N PRO A 174 0.46 26.40 11.39
CA PRO A 174 0.30 26.74 9.99
C PRO A 174 -1.08 27.36 9.74
N PRO A 175 -1.18 28.32 8.79
CA PRO A 175 -2.45 28.88 8.38
C PRO A 175 -3.38 27.77 7.85
N PRO A 176 -4.71 27.90 8.03
CA PRO A 176 -5.65 26.91 7.55
C PRO A 176 -5.48 26.70 6.04
N GLN A 177 -5.15 25.47 5.63
CA GLN A 177 -5.03 25.15 4.21
C GLN A 177 -6.41 25.24 3.56
N ALA A 178 -6.52 26.06 2.51
CA ALA A 178 -7.74 26.17 1.72
C ALA A 178 -8.09 24.79 1.14
N ARG A 179 -9.32 24.32 1.41
CA ARG A 179 -9.83 23.10 0.76
C ARG A 179 -9.91 23.33 -0.75
N PRO A 180 -9.41 22.41 -1.59
CA PRO A 180 -9.65 22.48 -3.02
C PRO A 180 -11.16 22.41 -3.30
N PRO A 181 -11.67 23.13 -4.31
CA PRO A 181 -13.08 23.06 -4.68
C PRO A 181 -13.45 21.64 -5.11
N ARG A 182 -14.69 21.24 -4.77
CA ARG A 182 -15.25 19.91 -5.05
C ARG A 182 -15.51 19.67 -6.53
#